data_AF-A0A7S2PZS8-F1
#
_entry.id   AF-A0A7S2PZS8-F1
#
_cell.length_a   1.000
_cell.length_b   1.000
_cell.length_c   1.000
_cell.angle_alpha   90.00
_cell.angle_beta   90.00
_cell.angle_gamma   90.00
#
_symmetry.space_group_name_H-M   'P 1'
#
loop_
_entity.id
_entity.type
_entity.pdbx_description
1 polymer ?
#
loop_
_entity_poly.entity_id
_entity_poly.type
_entity_poly.pdbx_seq_one_letter_code
_entity_poly.pdbx_strand_id
1 'polypeptide(L)'
;MMMDDVMIYHLGYDYPRMRRTLRQNTDPELNELQFRGSHRYVQNMTEEDWEQLGGEVANNDHLEEFNVHDGALNNQKMTSLFRGLTRSSSIDAINLYENDPGQSMIPFVQNARNLDICISMPI
;
A
#
# COMPACT_ATOMS: atom_id res chain seq x y z
N MET A 1 -16.51 -21.78 3.32
CA MET A 1 -17.02 -20.49 2.84
C MET A 1 -15.92 -19.93 2.00
N MET A 2 -16.03 -20.08 0.68
CA MET A 2 -15.03 -19.61 -0.27
C MET A 2 -15.16 -18.10 -0.29
N MET A 3 -14.12 -17.38 0.16
CA MET A 3 -14.00 -15.96 -0.08
C MET A 3 -13.86 -15.79 -1.60
N ASP A 4 -14.76 -15.00 -2.15
CA ASP A 4 -14.85 -14.66 -3.55
C ASP A 4 -13.50 -14.16 -4.08
N ASP A 5 -13.26 -14.40 -5.36
CA ASP A 5 -12.05 -14.07 -6.11
C ASP A 5 -11.77 -12.54 -6.04
N VAL A 6 -11.16 -12.09 -4.95
CA VAL A 6 -10.50 -10.78 -4.93
C VAL A 6 -9.30 -10.93 -5.86
N MET A 7 -9.31 -10.18 -6.95
CA MET A 7 -8.21 -10.14 -7.90
C MET A 7 -7.06 -9.34 -7.30
N ILE A 8 -6.42 -9.94 -6.30
CA ILE A 8 -5.26 -9.43 -5.59
C ILE A 8 -4.11 -9.34 -6.58
N TYR A 9 -3.41 -8.19 -6.62
CA TYR A 9 -2.08 -8.11 -7.21
C TYR A 9 -1.10 -9.04 -6.45
N HIS A 10 -1.10 -10.34 -6.76
CA HIS A 10 -0.08 -11.26 -6.30
C HIS A 10 1.21 -10.91 -7.05
N LEU A 11 2.13 -10.26 -6.34
CA LEU A 11 3.45 -9.91 -6.87
C LEU A 11 4.28 -11.17 -7.11
N GLY A 12 4.00 -11.85 -8.22
CA GLY A 12 4.96 -12.66 -8.97
C GLY A 12 5.59 -11.89 -10.14
N TYR A 13 5.27 -10.60 -10.32
CA TYR A 13 5.65 -9.82 -11.49
C TYR A 13 6.36 -8.49 -11.13
N ASP A 14 7.39 -8.21 -11.91
CA ASP A 14 8.29 -7.04 -11.93
C ASP A 14 7.62 -5.68 -11.60
N TYR A 15 8.27 -4.86 -10.75
CA TYR A 15 7.76 -3.57 -10.24
C TYR A 15 7.28 -2.60 -11.36
N PRO A 16 7.99 -2.41 -12.48
CA PRO A 16 7.52 -1.59 -13.60
C PRO A 16 6.20 -2.07 -14.23
N ARG A 17 5.93 -3.38 -14.20
CA ARG A 17 4.67 -3.94 -14.72
C ARG A 17 3.51 -3.59 -13.80
N MET A 18 3.68 -3.75 -12.49
CA MET A 18 2.68 -3.39 -11.49
C MET A 18 2.32 -1.90 -11.57
N ARG A 19 3.32 -1.02 -11.64
CA ARG A 19 3.11 0.43 -11.79
C ARG A 19 2.28 0.78 -13.03
N ARG A 20 2.57 0.11 -14.15
CA ARG A 20 1.78 0.28 -15.37
C ARG A 20 0.33 -0.11 -15.13
N THR A 21 0.09 -1.23 -14.44
CA THR A 21 -1.28 -1.68 -14.16
C THR A 21 -2.01 -0.71 -13.23
N LEU A 22 -1.39 -0.22 -12.15
CA LEU A 22 -2.01 0.78 -11.27
C LEU A 22 -2.43 2.05 -12.02
N ARG A 23 -1.60 2.51 -12.97
CA ARG A 23 -1.89 3.71 -13.79
C ARG A 23 -2.94 3.48 -14.88
N GLN A 24 -3.14 2.24 -15.29
CA GLN A 24 -4.02 1.86 -16.40
C GLN A 24 -5.25 1.09 -15.91
N ASN A 25 -5.43 0.98 -14.59
CA ASN A 25 -6.53 0.24 -14.02
C ASN A 25 -7.84 0.97 -14.34
N THR A 26 -8.66 0.35 -15.18
CA THR A 26 -10.03 0.77 -15.47
C THR A 26 -11.04 -0.24 -14.95
N ASP A 27 -10.56 -1.27 -14.25
CA ASP A 27 -11.37 -2.36 -13.73
C ASP A 27 -11.70 -2.08 -12.26
N PRO A 28 -12.98 -1.79 -11.93
CA PRO A 28 -13.38 -1.54 -10.56
C PRO A 28 -13.31 -2.79 -9.67
N GLU A 29 -13.20 -4.01 -10.25
CA GLU A 29 -13.01 -5.24 -9.47
C GLU A 29 -11.56 -5.41 -9.00
N LEU A 30 -10.62 -4.61 -9.53
CA LEU A 30 -9.22 -4.55 -9.08
C LEU A 30 -9.02 -3.45 -8.03
N ASN A 31 -9.66 -3.61 -6.88
CA ASN A 31 -9.68 -2.62 -5.80
C ASN A 31 -8.71 -2.89 -4.64
N GLU A 32 -8.03 -4.05 -4.63
CA GLU A 32 -7.06 -4.42 -3.58
C GLU A 32 -5.63 -4.57 -4.12
N LEU A 33 -4.66 -4.00 -3.41
CA LEU A 33 -3.22 -4.13 -3.71
C LEU A 33 -2.46 -4.71 -2.51
N GLN A 34 -1.74 -5.82 -2.71
CA GLN A 34 -1.01 -6.51 -1.64
C GLN A 34 0.50 -6.59 -1.88
N PHE A 35 1.28 -6.30 -0.84
CA PHE A 35 2.74 -6.43 -0.79
C PHE A 35 3.16 -7.35 0.35
N ARG A 36 4.09 -8.27 0.07
CA ARG A 36 4.76 -9.09 1.09
C ARG A 36 6.24 -8.73 1.17
N GLY A 37 6.69 -8.32 2.34
CA GLY A 37 8.09 -7.94 2.62
C GLY A 37 9.08 -9.08 2.45
N SER A 38 8.63 -10.33 2.46
CA SER A 38 9.44 -11.50 2.10
C SER A 38 9.80 -11.56 0.61
N HIS A 39 9.11 -10.80 -0.26
CA HIS A 39 9.37 -10.80 -1.69
C HIS A 39 10.60 -9.95 -2.06
N ARG A 40 11.54 -10.52 -2.83
CA ARG A 40 12.82 -9.88 -3.20
C ARG A 40 12.70 -8.47 -3.78
N TYR A 41 11.65 -8.18 -4.54
CA TYR A 41 11.45 -6.83 -5.12
C TYR A 41 11.09 -5.81 -4.04
N VAL A 42 10.20 -6.21 -3.12
CA VAL A 42 9.74 -5.37 -2.01
C VAL A 42 10.89 -5.05 -1.05
N GLN A 43 11.75 -6.04 -0.80
CA GLN A 43 12.98 -5.84 -0.02
C GLN A 43 13.91 -4.77 -0.62
N ASN A 44 14.01 -4.77 -1.95
CA ASN A 44 14.90 -3.87 -2.70
C ASN A 44 14.28 -2.50 -3.02
N MET A 45 13.00 -2.27 -2.74
CA MET A 45 12.38 -0.97 -2.95
C MET A 45 12.98 0.07 -2.01
N THR A 46 13.42 1.18 -2.60
CA THR A 46 13.94 2.35 -1.91
C THR A 46 12.82 3.21 -1.34
N GLU A 47 13.17 4.18 -0.49
CA GLU A 47 12.22 5.20 0.00
C GLU A 47 11.54 5.96 -1.15
N GLU A 48 12.29 6.28 -2.21
CA GLU A 48 11.74 6.95 -3.40
C GLU A 48 10.75 6.06 -4.15
N ASP A 49 11.04 4.75 -4.26
CA ASP A 49 10.10 3.80 -4.85
C ASP A 49 8.79 3.75 -4.06
N TRP A 50 8.86 3.74 -2.73
CA TRP A 50 7.67 3.75 -1.86
C TRP A 50 6.88 5.05 -1.95
N GLU A 51 7.54 6.22 -2.00
CA GLU A 51 6.86 7.51 -2.21
C GLU A 51 6.16 7.55 -3.58
N GLN A 52 6.84 7.07 -4.62
CA GLN A 52 6.27 7.01 -5.96
C GLN A 52 5.08 6.05 -6.06
N LEU A 53 5.17 4.88 -5.42
CA LEU A 53 4.06 3.94 -5.32
C LEU A 53 2.85 4.56 -4.62
N GLY A 54 3.08 5.23 -3.48
CA GLY A 54 2.01 5.92 -2.76
C GLY A 54 1.29 6.95 -3.64
N GLY A 55 2.03 7.69 -4.47
CA GLY A 55 1.44 8.62 -5.44
C GLY A 55 0.65 7.94 -6.55
N GLU A 56 1.05 6.76 -7.01
CA GLU A 56 0.30 6.00 -8.02
C GLU A 56 -0.99 5.42 -7.46
N VAL A 57 -0.93 4.89 -6.24
CA VAL A 57 -2.11 4.47 -5.49
C VAL A 57 -3.06 5.64 -5.27
N ALA A 58 -2.55 6.81 -4.88
CA ALA A 58 -3.38 7.98 -4.64
C ALA A 58 -4.09 8.53 -5.89
N ASN A 59 -3.60 8.22 -7.08
CA ASN A 59 -4.23 8.62 -8.34
C ASN A 59 -5.10 7.51 -8.95
N ASN A 60 -5.31 6.40 -8.23
CA ASN A 60 -6.16 5.31 -8.68
C ASN A 60 -7.55 5.44 -8.05
N ASP A 61 -8.56 5.72 -8.86
CA ASP A 61 -9.93 5.98 -8.39
C ASP A 61 -10.70 4.70 -7.99
N HIS A 62 -10.12 3.52 -8.20
CA HIS A 62 -10.75 2.23 -7.93
C HIS A 62 -10.09 1.46 -6.77
N LEU A 63 -8.88 1.85 -6.36
CA LEU A 63 -8.17 1.16 -5.30
C LEU A 63 -8.72 1.61 -3.94
N GLU A 64 -9.31 0.68 -3.22
CA GLU A 64 -9.95 0.88 -1.92
C GLU A 64 -9.09 0.32 -0.79
N GLU A 65 -8.37 -0.78 -1.04
CA GLU A 65 -7.60 -1.50 -0.05
C GLU A 65 -6.10 -1.58 -0.40
N PHE A 66 -5.25 -1.23 0.57
CA PHE A 66 -3.80 -1.32 0.42
C PHE A 66 -3.13 -2.08 1.58
N ASN A 67 -2.61 -3.26 1.25
CA ASN A 67 -2.14 -4.25 2.19
C ASN A 67 -0.62 -4.43 2.07
N VAL A 68 0.12 -4.20 3.15
CA VAL A 68 1.58 -4.40 3.20
C VAL A 68 1.93 -5.25 4.40
N HIS A 69 2.64 -6.36 4.17
CA HIS A 69 2.91 -7.41 5.17
C HIS A 69 4.40 -7.76 5.29
N ASP A 70 4.74 -8.61 6.27
CA ASP A 70 6.05 -9.24 6.47
C ASP A 70 7.24 -8.26 6.59
N GLY A 71 7.08 -7.14 7.31
CA GLY A 71 8.17 -6.20 7.59
C GLY A 71 8.74 -5.47 6.36
N ALA A 72 7.94 -5.30 5.31
CA ALA A 72 8.33 -4.58 4.10
C ALA A 72 8.74 -3.12 4.36
N LEU A 73 8.15 -2.50 5.39
CA LEU A 73 8.29 -1.09 5.71
C LEU A 73 9.04 -0.90 7.03
N ASN A 74 10.09 -0.09 6.98
CA ASN A 74 10.66 0.55 8.15
C ASN A 74 10.13 2.00 8.27
N ASN A 75 10.48 2.70 9.34
CA ASN A 75 10.05 4.08 9.61
C ASN A 75 10.25 5.06 8.43
N GLN A 76 11.37 4.96 7.71
CA GLN A 76 11.66 5.86 6.59
C GLN A 76 10.80 5.52 5.37
N LYS A 77 10.77 4.24 4.96
CA LYS A 77 9.94 3.76 3.84
C LYS A 77 8.45 4.05 4.06
N MET A 78 7.99 3.90 5.31
CA MET A 78 6.62 4.20 5.70
C MET A 78 6.31 5.69 5.58
N THR A 79 7.22 6.55 6.05
CA THR A 79 7.08 8.02 5.91
C THR A 79 6.98 8.41 4.44
N SER A 80 7.86 7.86 3.59
CA SER A 80 7.87 8.10 2.14
C SER A 80 6.57 7.65 1.47
N LEU A 81 6.13 6.41 1.73
CA LEU A 81 4.86 5.88 1.23
C LEU A 81 3.69 6.83 1.55
N PHE A 82 3.61 7.26 2.81
CA PHE A 82 2.53 8.11 3.28
C PHE A 82 2.56 9.54 2.70
N ARG A 83 3.75 10.08 2.39
CA ARG A 83 3.86 11.33 1.63
C ARG A 83 3.25 11.19 0.23
N GLY A 84 3.47 10.05 -0.43
CA GLY A 84 2.83 9.76 -1.72
C GLY A 84 1.30 9.66 -1.62
N LEU A 85 0.80 9.05 -0.54
CA LEU A 85 -0.63 8.78 -0.33
C LEU A 85 -1.47 10.01 0.04
N THR A 86 -0.87 11.15 0.41
CA THR A 86 -1.54 12.35 0.97
C THR A 86 -2.69 12.94 0.13
N ARG A 87 -2.93 12.45 -1.10
CA ARG A 87 -3.98 12.92 -2.01
C ARG A 87 -4.99 11.85 -2.43
N SER A 88 -4.88 10.62 -1.93
CA SER A 88 -5.84 9.59 -2.28
C SER A 88 -7.24 9.98 -1.78
N SER A 89 -8.25 9.79 -2.62
CA SER A 89 -9.66 9.98 -2.29
C SER A 89 -10.47 8.69 -2.29
N SER A 90 -9.85 7.59 -2.71
CA SER A 90 -10.47 6.28 -2.94
C SER A 90 -10.05 5.22 -1.92
N ILE A 91 -8.89 5.39 -1.27
CA ILE A 91 -8.41 4.41 -0.29
C ILE A 91 -9.21 4.54 1.01
N ASP A 92 -9.92 3.47 1.33
CA ASP A 92 -10.72 3.35 2.53
C ASP A 92 -9.97 2.60 3.64
N ALA A 93 -9.07 1.67 3.28
CA ALA A 93 -8.34 0.86 4.25
C ALA A 93 -6.85 0.68 3.89
N ILE A 94 -5.98 0.83 4.90
CA ILE A 94 -4.56 0.44 4.83
C ILE A 94 -4.25 -0.55 5.96
N ASN A 95 -3.80 -1.76 5.60
CA ASN A 95 -3.34 -2.76 6.56
C ASN A 95 -1.81 -2.90 6.53
N LEU A 96 -1.18 -2.68 7.69
CA LEU A 96 0.28 -2.73 7.84
C LEU A 96 0.76 -3.91 8.70
N TYR A 97 0.03 -5.02 8.69
CA TYR A 97 0.32 -6.22 9.50
C TYR A 97 1.81 -6.61 9.46
N GLU A 98 2.41 -6.84 10.62
CA GLU A 98 3.84 -7.19 10.75
C GLU A 98 4.84 -6.16 10.20
N ASN A 99 4.43 -4.90 10.01
CA ASN A 99 5.35 -3.77 9.93
C ASN A 99 5.39 -3.11 11.31
N ASP A 100 6.55 -2.57 11.71
CA ASP A 100 6.64 -1.72 12.90
C ASP A 100 6.49 -0.25 12.48
N PRO A 101 5.31 0.36 12.69
CA PRO A 101 5.09 1.74 12.29
C PRO A 101 5.72 2.79 13.21
N GLY A 102 6.15 2.41 14.41
CA GLY A 102 6.67 3.34 15.42
C GLY A 102 5.85 4.64 15.54
N GLN A 103 6.55 5.78 15.55
CA GLN A 103 5.93 7.13 15.52
C GLN A 103 5.78 7.72 14.12
N SER A 104 6.26 7.03 13.08
CA SER A 104 6.29 7.54 11.69
C SER A 104 4.90 7.75 11.08
N MET A 105 3.89 7.12 11.66
CA MET A 105 2.49 7.30 11.27
C MET A 105 1.84 8.58 11.80
N ILE A 106 2.36 9.20 12.87
CA ILE A 106 1.69 10.31 13.54
C ILE A 106 1.44 11.50 12.59
N PRO A 107 2.41 11.97 11.78
CA PRO A 107 2.16 13.05 10.82
C PRO A 107 1.21 12.67 9.69
N PHE A 108 1.12 11.38 9.35
CA PHE A 108 0.24 10.88 8.30
C PHE A 108 -1.22 10.83 8.78
N VAL A 109 -1.47 10.20 9.93
CA VAL A 109 -2.79 10.13 10.57
C VAL A 109 -3.38 11.52 10.78
N GLN A 110 -2.54 12.51 11.11
CA GLN A 110 -2.98 13.89 11.31
C GLN A 110 -3.41 14.62 10.03
N ASN A 111 -2.91 14.19 8.85
CA ASN A 111 -3.20 14.85 7.57
C ASN A 111 -4.22 14.09 6.71
N ALA A 112 -4.39 12.79 6.95
CA ALA A 112 -5.36 11.95 6.26
C ALA A 112 -6.77 12.14 6.85
N ARG A 113 -7.61 12.94 6.20
CA ARG A 113 -8.97 13.25 6.70
C ARG A 113 -10.01 12.13 6.51
N ASN A 114 -9.72 11.12 5.68
CA ASN A 114 -10.69 10.10 5.25
C ASN A 114 -10.18 8.65 5.38
N LEU A 115 -9.03 8.38 6.01
CA LEU A 115 -8.46 7.04 6.06
C LEU A 115 -8.78 6.32 7.37
N ASP A 116 -9.34 5.11 7.28
CA ASP A 116 -9.33 4.15 8.38
C ASP A 116 -8.01 3.36 8.31
N ILE A 117 -7.22 3.41 9.39
CA ILE A 117 -5.90 2.77 9.42
C ILE A 117 -5.91 1.65 10.45
N CYS A 118 -5.90 0.41 9.98
CA CYS A 118 -5.79 -0.76 10.83
C CYS A 118 -4.32 -1.13 11.06
N ILE A 119 -3.83 -0.83 12.27
CA ILE A 119 -2.55 -1.32 12.77
C ILE A 119 -2.85 -2.48 13.72
N SER A 120 -2.69 -3.72 13.27
CA SER A 120 -2.66 -4.86 14.20
C SER A 120 -1.21 -5.08 14.65
N MET A 121 -0.94 -4.85 15.93
CA MET A 121 0.31 -5.30 16.54
C MET A 121 0.19 -6.81 16.80
N PRO A 122 1.23 -7.62 16.54
CA PRO A 122 1.24 -9.01 17.00
C PRO A 122 1.18 -9.02 18.54
N ILE A 123 0.32 -9.89 19.08
CA ILE A 123 0.18 -10.16 20.53
C ILE A 123 1.41 -10.91 21.04
#